data_AF-S3ZH89-F1
#
_entry.id   AF-S3ZH89-F1
#
_cell.length_a   1.000
_cell.length_b   1.000
_cell.length_c   1.000
_cell.angle_alpha   90.00
_cell.angle_beta   90.00
_cell.angle_gamma   90.00
#
_symmetry.space_group_name_H-M   'P 1'
#
loop_
_entity.id
_entity.type
_entity.pdbx_description
1 polymer ?
#
loop_
_entity_poly.entity_id
_entity_poly.type
_entity_poly.pdbx_seq_one_letter_code
_entity_poly.pdbx_strand_id
1 'polypeptide(L)' 'MTAAVIAAVRHTDTEYDGLLMRGVPRGEARRAIAGAVAERLREWEGPGGGLGA' A
#
# COMPACT_ATOMS: atom_id res chain seq x y z
N MET A 1 6.87 5.61 -12.29
CA MET A 1 5.48 5.95 -11.90
C MET A 1 4.99 5.14 -10.69
N THR A 2 5.30 3.85 -10.58
CA THR A 2 4.78 2.96 -9.53
C THR A 2 5.09 3.40 -8.09
N ALA A 3 6.27 3.99 -7.84
CA ALA A 3 6.67 4.42 -6.49
C ALA A 3 5.80 5.55 -5.90
N ALA A 4 5.34 6.49 -6.74
CA ALA A 4 4.47 7.58 -6.30
C ALA A 4 3.08 7.07 -5.93
N VAL A 5 2.54 6.13 -6.71
CA VAL A 5 1.26 5.48 -6.45
C VAL A 5 1.31 4.68 -5.15
N ILE A 6 2.38 3.89 -4.96
CA ILE A 6 2.60 3.13 -3.72
C ILE A 6 2.71 4.07 -2.51
N ALA A 7 3.35 5.22 -2.68
CA ALA A 7 3.45 6.21 -1.60
C ALA A 7 2.09 6.82 -1.26
N ALA A 8 1.27 7.17 -2.26
CA ALA A 8 -0.08 7.67 -2.05
C ALA A 8 -0.94 6.65 -1.28
N VAL A 9 -1.08 5.42 -1.82
CA VAL A 9 -1.88 4.33 -1.21
C VAL A 9 -1.47 4.07 0.24
N ARG A 10 -0.16 4.08 0.52
CA ARG A 10 0.35 3.90 1.88
C ARG A 10 -0.22 4.93 2.86
N HIS A 11 -0.31 6.19 2.46
CA HIS A 11 -0.74 7.27 3.35
C HIS A 11 -2.26 7.45 3.37
N THR A 12 -2.96 7.17 2.26
CA THR A 12 -4.40 7.41 2.15
C THR A 12 -5.25 6.20 2.49
N ASP A 13 -4.78 5.00 2.16
CA ASP A 13 -5.61 3.80 2.14
C ASP A 13 -5.13 2.73 3.13
N THR A 14 -4.14 3.03 3.97
CA THR A 14 -3.65 2.12 5.02
C THR A 14 -3.43 2.81 6.36
N GLU A 15 -3.36 2.01 7.42
CA GLU A 15 -3.09 2.45 8.80
C GLU A 15 -1.64 2.96 9.04
N TYR A 16 -0.89 3.26 7.98
CA TYR A 16 0.53 3.62 8.07
C TYR A 16 0.76 4.81 9.00
N ASP A 17 -0.01 5.88 8.84
CA ASP A 17 0.15 7.08 9.66
C ASP A 17 -0.27 6.81 11.11
N GLY A 18 -1.30 5.98 11.32
CA GLY A 18 -1.68 5.50 12.65
C GLY A 18 -0.59 4.69 13.35
N LEU A 19 0.13 3.83 12.61
CA LEU A 19 1.27 3.07 13.14
C LEU A 19 2.42 4.00 13.53
N LEU A 20 2.72 5.01 12.70
CA LEU A 20 3.75 5.99 13.02
C LEU A 20 3.39 6.83 14.25
N MET A 21 2.13 7.24 14.39
CA MET A 21 1.63 7.96 15.56
C MET A 21 1.69 7.11 16.84
N ARG A 22 1.58 5.78 16.71
CA ARG A 22 1.78 4.81 17.82
C ARG A 22 3.25 4.53 18.13
N GLY A 23 4.21 5.17 17.44
CA GLY A 23 5.64 4.99 17.66
C GLY A 23 6.24 3.75 16.99
N VAL A 24 5.51 3.09 16.09
CA VAL A 24 6.02 1.93 15.36
C VAL A 24 7.13 2.37 14.40
N PRO A 25 8.31 1.71 14.39
CA PRO A 25 9.40 2.05 13.48
C PRO A 25 8.97 1.94 12.02
N ARG A 26 9.43 2.86 11.16
CA ARG A 26 9.06 2.92 9.73
C ARG A 26 9.20 1.59 9.00
N GLY A 27 10.27 0.84 9.27
CA GLY A 27 10.52 -0.46 8.64
C GLY A 27 9.47 -1.51 9.03
N GLU A 28 9.04 -1.50 10.29
CA GLU A 28 8.00 -2.39 10.81
C GLU A 28 6.62 -1.97 10.31
N ALA A 29 6.31 -0.67 10.35
CA ALA A 29 5.07 -0.13 9.82
C ALA A 29 4.90 -0.49 8.33
N ARG A 30 5.97 -0.35 7.53
CA ARG A 30 5.98 -0.75 6.11
C ARG A 30 5.71 -2.23 5.91
N ARG A 31 6.27 -3.11 6.76
CA ARG A 31 6.02 -4.55 6.67
C ARG A 31 4.57 -4.87 7.04
N ALA A 32 4.04 -4.24 8.09
CA ALA A 32 2.68 -4.46 8.56
C ALA A 32 1.62 -4.13 7.49
N ILE A 33 1.80 -3.04 6.73
CA ILE A 33 0.84 -2.62 5.70
C ILE A 33 1.07 -3.25 4.33
N ALA A 34 2.13 -4.02 4.12
CA ALA A 34 2.53 -4.46 2.78
C ALA A 34 1.43 -5.26 2.07
N GLY A 35 0.69 -6.08 2.82
CA GLY A 35 -0.48 -6.81 2.31
C GLY A 35 -1.62 -5.89 1.88
N ALA A 36 -1.98 -4.91 2.72
CA ALA A 36 -3.04 -3.95 2.45
C ALA A 36 -2.75 -3.07 1.22
N VAL A 37 -1.50 -2.62 1.06
CA VAL A 37 -1.07 -1.89 -0.14
C VAL A 37 -1.24 -2.76 -1.39
N ALA A 38 -0.80 -4.01 -1.34
CA ALA A 38 -0.90 -4.91 -2.48
C ALA A 38 -2.35 -5.25 -2.84
N GLU A 39 -3.25 -5.33 -1.85
CA GLU A 39 -4.68 -5.54 -2.06
C GLU A 39 -5.33 -4.35 -2.77
N ARG A 40 -5.09 -3.12 -2.29
CA ARG A 40 -5.59 -1.90 -2.93
C ARG A 40 -5.12 -1.75 -4.38
N LEU A 41 -3.85 -2.05 -4.65
CA LEU A 41 -3.32 -2.01 -6.02
C LEU A 41 -4.01 -3.05 -6.92
N ARG A 42 -4.25 -4.27 -6.43
CA ARG A 42 -4.98 -5.31 -7.18
C ARG A 42 -6.44 -4.92 -7.43
N GLU A 43 -7.11 -4.29 -6.46
CA GLU A 43 -8.47 -3.77 -6.64
C GLU A 43 -8.54 -2.74 -7.77
N TRP A 44 -7.54 -1.86 -7.88
CA TRP A 44 -7.47 -0.84 -8.93
C TRP A 44 -7.11 -1.41 -10.30
N GLU A 45 -6.29 -2.46 -10.33
CA GLU A 45 -6.03 -3.24 -11.54
C GLU A 45 -7.30 -3.94 -12.06
N GLY A 46 -8.27 -4.21 -11.18
CA GLY A 46 -9.55 -4.83 -11.51
C GLY A 46 -9.41 -6.28 -12.01
N PRO A 47 -10.52 -7.00 -12.25
CA PRO A 47 -10.49 -8.40 -12.71
C PRO A 47 -9.88 -8.60 -14.12
N GLY A 48 -9.40 -7.55 -14.78
CA GLY A 48 -8.75 -7.59 -16.09
C GLY A 48 -7.34 -7.00 -16.14
N GLY A 49 -6.73 -6.64 -15.00
CA GLY A 49 -5.42 -5.99 -14.95
C GLY A 49 -4.21 -6.93 -15.12
N GLY A 50 -4.45 -8.22 -15.38
CA GLY A 50 -3.43 -9.08 -15.96
C GLY A 50 -3.20 -8.62 -17.40
N LEU A 51 -2.10 -7.90 -17.63
CA LEU A 51 -1.67 -7.47 -18.96
C LEU A 51 -1.85 -8.61 -19.96
N GLY A 52 -2.47 -8.27 -21.10
CA GLY A 52 -2.66 -9.18 -22.22
C GLY A 52 -1.40 -9.98 -22.57
N ALA A 53 -1.69 -11.19 -23.05
CA ALA A 53 -0.78 -12.08 -23.76
C ALA A 53 0.01 -11.35 -24.87
#